data_AF-A0A2Y8ZP71-F1
#
_entry.id   AF-A0A2Y8ZP71-F1
#
_cell.length_a   1.000
_cell.length_b   1.000
_cell.length_c   1.000
_cell.angle_alpha   90.00
_cell.angle_beta   90.00
_cell.angle_gamma   90.00
#
_symmetry.space_group_name_H-M   'P 1'
#
loop_
_entity.id
_entity.type
_entity.pdbx_description
1 polymer ?
#
loop_
_entity_poly.entity_id
_entity_poly.type
_entity_poly.pdbx_seq_one_letter_code
_entity_poly.pdbx_strand_id
1 'polypeptide(L)'
;MSDLDSILSQLPIDQIAGALGVSPDEVQDAASKAVPALVGGMAANAADGGEQSLADALQQHAGNNPQSLDDIDVEDGSKIVSNVFGDNSDQVVQHLGATTPGGGDLLKKLLPMLAPMVMAFLAGKVFTGHKDAAGATTAAAAPAGDGSGPVSLPGNLGDAAAASGQAGASGGGLSDILGSVLGGGAGGSGSGGGIGDILGGLLGGGAGGSGGGGGIGDILGGLLGGGKK
;
A
#
# COMPACT_ATOMS: atom_id res chain seq x y z
N MET A 1 4.70 -12.61 11.10
CA MET A 1 5.26 -11.27 11.30
C MET A 1 4.24 -10.26 10.83
N SER A 2 4.02 -9.20 11.59
CA SER A 2 3.07 -8.14 11.24
C SER A 2 3.70 -7.20 10.21
N ASP A 3 2.91 -6.52 9.37
CA ASP A 3 3.44 -5.55 8.38
C ASP A 3 4.29 -4.45 9.05
N LEU A 4 3.90 -4.04 10.26
CA LEU A 4 4.66 -3.10 11.09
C LEU A 4 6.10 -3.59 11.36
N ASP A 5 6.26 -4.88 11.65
CA ASP A 5 7.56 -5.49 11.97
C ASP A 5 8.47 -5.53 10.73
N SER A 6 7.89 -5.77 9.56
CA SER A 6 8.61 -5.69 8.28
C SER A 6 9.09 -4.27 7.97
N ILE A 7 8.24 -3.27 8.21
CA ILE A 7 8.60 -1.85 8.05
C ILE A 7 9.75 -1.49 9.00
N LEU A 8 9.62 -1.81 10.30
CA LEU A 8 10.64 -1.48 11.29
C LEU A 8 11.99 -2.14 10.98
N SER A 9 11.99 -3.35 10.44
CA SER A 9 13.22 -4.06 10.05
C SER A 9 13.91 -3.48 8.81
N GLN A 10 13.20 -2.70 7.99
CA GLN A 10 13.73 -2.03 6.80
C GLN A 10 14.18 -0.60 7.07
N LEU A 11 13.83 -0.04 8.23
CA LEU A 11 14.31 1.27 8.64
C LEU A 11 15.79 1.18 9.07
N PRO A 12 16.65 2.12 8.63
CA PRO A 12 18.03 2.23 9.08
C PRO A 12 18.08 2.85 10.48
N ILE A 13 17.56 2.11 11.49
CA ILE A 13 17.38 2.58 12.86
C ILE A 13 18.67 3.15 13.45
N ASP A 14 19.82 2.48 13.23
CA ASP A 14 21.13 2.93 13.73
C ASP A 14 21.55 4.29 13.15
N GLN A 15 21.30 4.51 11.86
CA GLN A 15 21.68 5.74 11.20
C GLN A 15 20.76 6.89 11.65
N ILE A 16 19.45 6.62 11.80
CA ILE A 16 18.47 7.60 12.32
C ILE A 16 18.83 7.98 13.76
N ALA A 17 19.14 6.99 14.59
CA ALA A 17 19.58 7.19 15.97
C ALA A 17 20.83 8.07 16.04
N GLY A 18 21.83 7.80 15.18
CA GLY A 18 23.04 8.63 15.06
C GLY A 18 22.75 10.07 14.65
N ALA A 19 21.86 10.29 13.68
CA ALA A 19 21.50 11.63 13.20
C ALA A 19 20.69 12.43 14.23
N LEU A 20 19.86 11.75 15.03
CA LEU A 20 19.01 12.36 16.04
C LEU A 20 19.69 12.48 17.42
N GLY A 21 20.80 11.78 17.63
CA GLY A 21 21.53 11.75 18.89
C GLY A 21 20.79 11.00 20.00
N VAL A 22 20.00 9.99 19.63
CA VAL A 22 19.19 9.17 20.56
C VAL A 22 19.55 7.69 20.42
N SER A 23 18.97 6.85 21.26
CA SER A 23 19.21 5.40 21.23
C SER A 23 18.42 4.71 20.11
N PRO A 24 18.91 3.62 19.50
CA PRO A 24 18.17 2.80 18.53
C PRO A 24 16.79 2.36 19.06
N ASP A 25 16.72 1.99 20.34
CA ASP A 25 15.46 1.61 21.01
C ASP A 25 14.44 2.76 21.05
N GLU A 26 14.89 4.00 21.25
CA GLU A 26 14.02 5.18 21.27
C GLU A 26 13.47 5.47 19.87
N VAL A 27 14.28 5.30 18.83
CA VAL A 27 13.84 5.42 17.43
C VAL A 27 12.84 4.33 17.09
N GLN A 28 13.08 3.09 17.50
CA GLN A 28 12.17 1.97 17.24
C GLN A 28 10.83 2.16 17.96
N ASP A 29 10.83 2.59 19.22
CA ASP A 29 9.60 2.87 19.97
C ASP A 29 8.82 4.03 19.34
N ALA A 30 9.50 5.12 18.96
CA ALA A 30 8.90 6.24 18.25
C ALA A 30 8.31 5.83 16.90
N ALA A 31 9.07 5.07 16.09
CA ALA A 31 8.63 4.57 14.79
C ALA A 31 7.42 3.63 14.93
N SER A 32 7.40 2.76 15.94
CA SER A 32 6.28 1.82 16.17
C SER A 32 4.94 2.53 16.42
N LYS A 33 4.98 3.75 16.97
CA LYS A 33 3.80 4.61 17.21
C LYS A 33 3.52 5.52 16.02
N ALA A 34 4.57 6.06 15.39
CA ALA A 34 4.48 6.99 14.27
C ALA A 34 3.97 6.34 12.99
N VAL A 35 4.37 5.10 12.68
CA VAL A 35 3.92 4.39 11.47
C VAL A 35 2.40 4.22 11.44
N PRO A 36 1.73 3.68 12.49
CA PRO A 36 0.27 3.62 12.52
C PRO A 36 -0.39 4.99 12.43
N ALA A 37 0.18 6.02 13.08
CA ALA A 37 -0.34 7.38 13.01
C ALA A 37 -0.28 7.94 11.57
N LEU A 38 0.84 7.76 10.87
CA LEU A 38 0.99 8.15 9.46
C LEU A 38 -0.03 7.45 8.57
N VAL A 39 -0.22 6.15 8.75
CA VAL A 39 -1.23 5.38 8.00
C VAL A 39 -2.65 5.87 8.29
N GLY A 40 -2.98 6.15 9.56
CA GLY A 40 -4.25 6.74 9.95
C GLY A 40 -4.46 8.14 9.38
N GLY A 41 -3.41 8.97 9.37
CA GLY A 41 -3.42 10.30 8.78
C GLY A 41 -3.68 10.25 7.28
N MET A 42 -3.01 9.35 6.56
CA MET A 42 -3.22 9.17 5.11
C MET A 42 -4.65 8.77 4.80
N ALA A 43 -5.24 7.88 5.61
CA ALA A 43 -6.63 7.48 5.45
C ALA A 43 -7.61 8.63 5.71
N ALA A 44 -7.35 9.46 6.74
CA ALA A 44 -8.14 10.65 7.02
C ALA A 44 -8.02 11.69 5.90
N ASN A 45 -6.80 11.98 5.46
CA ASN A 45 -6.54 12.91 4.36
C ASN A 45 -7.18 12.46 3.04
N ALA A 46 -7.14 11.15 2.72
CA ALA A 46 -7.86 10.60 1.58
C ALA A 46 -9.38 10.81 1.71
N ALA A 47 -9.96 10.66 2.91
CA ALA A 47 -11.37 10.93 3.14
C ALA A 47 -11.74 12.43 2.96
N ASP A 48 -10.79 13.33 3.21
CA ASP A 48 -10.93 14.79 3.06
C ASP A 48 -10.57 15.31 1.65
N GLY A 49 -10.41 14.41 0.66
CA GLY A 49 -10.16 14.75 -0.75
C GLY A 49 -8.69 14.85 -1.15
N GLY A 50 -7.77 14.39 -0.30
CA GLY A 50 -6.33 14.30 -0.58
C GLY A 50 -5.91 13.08 -1.41
N GLU A 51 -6.86 12.32 -1.93
CA GLU A 51 -6.65 11.05 -2.64
C GLU A 51 -5.68 11.18 -3.81
N GLN A 52 -5.83 12.25 -4.61
CA GLN A 52 -5.00 12.47 -5.79
C GLN A 52 -3.57 12.81 -5.40
N SER A 53 -3.37 13.68 -4.41
CA SER A 53 -2.04 14.03 -3.90
C SER A 53 -1.33 12.83 -3.27
N LEU A 54 -2.07 11.96 -2.58
CA LEU A 54 -1.54 10.71 -2.05
C LEU A 54 -1.17 9.73 -3.16
N ALA A 55 -2.00 9.61 -4.20
CA ALA A 55 -1.70 8.75 -5.35
C ALA A 55 -0.46 9.23 -6.13
N ASP A 56 -0.35 10.54 -6.38
CA ASP A 56 0.82 11.14 -7.02
C ASP A 56 2.09 10.91 -6.19
N ALA A 57 2.03 11.15 -4.87
CA ALA A 57 3.15 10.91 -3.96
C ALA A 57 3.52 9.42 -3.90
N LEU A 58 2.55 8.51 -3.83
CA LEU A 58 2.80 7.07 -3.85
C LEU A 58 3.47 6.63 -5.16
N GLN A 59 3.05 7.18 -6.30
CA GLN A 59 3.66 6.87 -7.59
C GLN A 59 5.07 7.45 -7.72
N GLN A 60 5.30 8.65 -7.19
CA GLN A 60 6.61 9.31 -7.20
C GLN A 60 7.63 8.61 -6.29
N HIS A 61 7.16 7.99 -5.20
CA HIS A 61 8.00 7.20 -4.28
C HIS A 61 7.97 5.69 -4.57
N ALA A 62 7.22 5.24 -5.58
CA ALA A 62 7.22 3.85 -6.02
C ALA A 62 8.59 3.48 -6.60
N GLY A 63 9.39 2.75 -5.81
CA GLY A 63 10.73 2.31 -6.20
C GLY A 63 11.89 3.13 -5.63
N ASN A 64 11.60 4.28 -5.01
CA ASN A 64 12.56 5.04 -4.22
C ASN A 64 12.51 4.51 -2.79
N ASN A 65 13.17 3.37 -2.54
CA ASN A 65 13.30 2.80 -1.20
C ASN A 65 14.66 3.21 -0.62
N PRO A 66 14.77 4.37 0.06
CA PRO A 66 16.05 4.86 0.57
C PRO A 66 16.66 3.81 1.51
N GLN A 67 17.90 3.43 1.25
CA GLN A 67 18.63 2.44 2.08
C GLN A 67 19.43 3.14 3.17
N SER A 68 19.71 4.44 3.01
CA SER A 68 20.50 5.26 3.91
C SER A 68 19.83 6.61 4.16
N LEU A 69 20.22 7.32 5.22
CA LEU A 69 19.68 8.67 5.48
C LEU A 69 20.05 9.68 4.39
N ASP A 70 21.19 9.50 3.73
CA ASP A 70 21.64 10.41 2.68
C ASP A 70 20.72 10.38 1.44
N ASP A 71 19.97 9.30 1.25
CA ASP A 71 18.99 9.14 0.17
C ASP A 71 17.62 9.75 0.52
N ILE A 72 17.44 10.20 1.77
CA ILE A 72 16.18 10.74 2.26
C ILE A 72 16.13 12.24 2.02
N ASP A 73 15.18 12.67 1.21
CA ASP A 73 14.82 14.07 1.11
C ASP A 73 13.92 14.46 2.30
N VAL A 74 14.53 15.10 3.29
CA VAL A 74 13.85 15.57 4.51
C VAL A 74 12.86 16.70 4.21
N GLU A 75 13.13 17.54 3.19
CA GLU A 75 12.22 18.60 2.79
C GLU A 75 10.97 18.02 2.14
N ASP A 76 11.13 17.02 1.28
CA ASP A 76 10.02 16.29 0.69
C ASP A 76 9.22 15.54 1.76
N GLY A 77 9.89 14.85 2.67
CA GLY A 77 9.25 14.20 3.81
C GLY A 77 8.42 15.16 4.68
N SER A 78 8.85 16.41 4.85
CA SER A 78 8.09 17.43 5.56
C SER A 78 6.79 17.80 4.83
N LYS A 79 6.81 17.84 3.48
CA LYS A 79 5.61 18.07 2.67
C LYS A 79 4.66 16.88 2.76
N ILE A 80 5.18 15.65 2.73
CA ILE A 80 4.37 14.45 2.93
C ILE A 80 3.67 14.52 4.29
N VAL A 81 4.39 14.77 5.37
CA VAL A 81 3.80 14.90 6.71
C VAL A 81 2.70 15.97 6.74
N SER A 82 2.97 17.14 6.14
CA SER A 82 1.98 18.21 6.04
C SER A 82 0.74 17.82 5.22
N ASN A 83 0.89 17.06 4.14
CA ASN A 83 -0.24 16.59 3.35
C ASN A 83 -1.02 15.49 4.09
N VAL A 84 -0.32 14.59 4.76
CA VAL A 84 -0.88 13.45 5.48
C VAL A 84 -1.69 13.89 6.70
N PHE A 85 -1.19 14.84 7.48
CA PHE A 85 -1.86 15.27 8.70
C PHE A 85 -2.57 16.61 8.58
N GLY A 86 -2.25 17.41 7.56
CA GLY A 86 -2.82 18.74 7.38
C GLY A 86 -2.63 19.58 8.65
N ASP A 87 -3.72 20.22 9.07
CA ASP A 87 -3.81 21.05 10.28
C ASP A 87 -3.59 20.24 11.59
N ASN A 88 -3.67 18.91 11.54
CA ASN A 88 -3.51 18.04 12.71
C ASN A 88 -2.05 17.69 13.00
N SER A 89 -1.09 18.09 12.16
CA SER A 89 0.34 17.76 12.30
C SER A 89 0.86 18.05 13.71
N ASP A 90 0.59 19.24 14.25
CA ASP A 90 1.03 19.64 15.60
C ASP A 90 0.36 18.81 16.71
N GLN A 91 -0.92 18.47 16.55
CA GLN A 91 -1.65 17.66 17.52
C GLN A 91 -1.14 16.22 17.55
N VAL A 92 -0.86 15.64 16.37
CA VAL A 92 -0.26 14.31 16.23
C VAL A 92 1.12 14.30 16.88
N VAL A 93 1.93 15.33 16.61
CA VAL A 93 3.25 15.47 17.23
C VAL A 93 3.17 15.58 18.75
N GLN A 94 2.23 16.36 19.30
CA GLN A 94 2.04 16.47 20.75
C GLN A 94 1.54 15.17 21.37
N HIS A 95 0.57 14.51 20.74
CA HIS A 95 -0.05 13.31 21.28
C HIS A 95 0.93 12.13 21.30
N LEU A 96 1.62 11.88 20.19
CA LEU A 96 2.64 10.84 20.14
C LEU A 96 3.89 11.24 20.93
N GLY A 97 4.28 12.50 20.92
CA GLY A 97 5.40 13.02 21.71
C GLY A 97 5.19 12.86 23.21
N ALA A 98 3.95 12.95 23.71
CA ALA A 98 3.63 12.74 25.12
C ALA A 98 3.82 11.28 25.58
N THR A 99 3.79 10.33 24.64
CA THR A 99 3.89 8.89 24.91
C THR A 99 5.21 8.29 24.44
N THR A 100 6.11 9.08 23.87
CA THR A 100 7.37 8.64 23.26
C THR A 100 8.57 9.18 24.06
N PRO A 101 9.49 8.31 24.53
CA PRO A 101 10.78 8.74 25.07
C PRO A 101 11.54 9.59 24.04
N GLY A 102 12.08 10.75 24.45
CA GLY A 102 12.63 11.75 23.51
C GLY A 102 11.63 12.82 23.04
N GLY A 103 10.35 12.67 23.37
CA GLY A 103 9.35 13.74 23.31
C GLY A 103 8.93 14.17 21.90
N GLY A 104 8.24 15.31 21.84
CA GLY A 104 7.76 15.88 20.57
C GLY A 104 8.89 16.33 19.63
N ASP A 105 10.07 16.71 20.15
CA ASP A 105 11.20 17.15 19.32
C ASP A 105 11.86 16.00 18.56
N LEU A 106 11.95 14.81 19.18
CA LEU A 106 12.34 13.60 18.47
C LEU A 106 11.37 13.34 17.31
N LEU A 107 10.08 13.37 17.60
CA LEU A 107 9.05 13.06 16.63
C LEU A 107 8.96 14.08 15.48
N LYS A 108 9.17 15.37 15.75
CA LYS A 108 9.26 16.43 14.72
C LYS A 108 10.40 16.21 13.74
N LYS A 109 11.52 15.64 14.20
CA LYS A 109 12.67 15.33 13.36
C LYS A 109 12.54 13.95 12.69
N LEU A 110 11.90 13.02 13.38
CA LEU A 110 11.70 11.66 12.90
C LEU A 110 10.63 11.60 11.81
N LEU A 111 9.51 12.29 11.97
CA LEU A 111 8.36 12.22 11.05
C LEU A 111 8.74 12.53 9.60
N PRO A 112 9.47 13.63 9.29
CA PRO A 112 9.91 13.91 7.92
C PRO A 112 10.84 12.84 7.35
N MET A 113 11.63 12.15 8.18
CA MET A 113 12.48 11.04 7.69
C MET A 113 11.69 9.75 7.51
N LEU A 114 10.68 9.53 8.36
CA LEU A 114 9.87 8.32 8.35
C LEU A 114 8.84 8.32 7.22
N ALA A 115 8.31 9.48 6.86
CA ALA A 115 7.21 9.59 5.89
C ALA A 115 7.59 9.07 4.48
N PRO A 116 8.73 9.46 3.86
CA PRO A 116 9.15 8.93 2.56
C PRO A 116 9.35 7.41 2.59
N MET A 117 9.89 6.87 3.68
CA MET A 117 10.12 5.43 3.89
C MET A 117 8.81 4.64 3.94
N VAL A 118 7.83 5.13 4.71
CA VAL A 118 6.51 4.49 4.79
C VAL A 118 5.79 4.55 3.46
N MET A 119 5.87 5.68 2.74
CA MET A 119 5.29 5.82 1.40
C MET A 119 5.94 4.86 0.40
N ALA A 120 7.27 4.74 0.40
CA ALA A 120 7.99 3.79 -0.45
C ALA A 120 7.60 2.33 -0.17
N PHE A 121 7.44 1.98 1.11
CA PHE A 121 6.97 0.65 1.51
C PHE A 121 5.52 0.39 1.09
N LEU A 122 4.62 1.34 1.31
CA LEU A 122 3.21 1.21 0.93
C LEU A 122 3.05 1.16 -0.59
N ALA A 123 3.76 2.01 -1.33
CA ALA A 123 3.84 1.94 -2.78
C ALA A 123 4.37 0.57 -3.21
N GLY A 124 5.46 0.10 -2.62
CA GLY A 124 5.96 -1.25 -2.82
C GLY A 124 4.88 -2.30 -2.55
N LYS A 125 4.11 -2.22 -1.48
CA LYS A 125 3.05 -3.20 -1.18
C LYS A 125 1.88 -3.15 -2.17
N VAL A 126 1.45 -1.95 -2.56
CA VAL A 126 0.33 -1.73 -3.48
C VAL A 126 0.69 -2.10 -4.92
N PHE A 127 1.88 -1.70 -5.38
CA PHE A 127 2.35 -1.94 -6.75
C PHE A 127 3.06 -3.29 -6.92
N THR A 128 3.75 -3.79 -5.89
CA THR A 128 4.50 -5.08 -5.91
C THR A 128 3.65 -6.25 -5.42
N GLY A 129 2.48 -6.03 -4.79
CA GLY A 129 1.50 -7.09 -4.51
C GLY A 129 0.97 -7.82 -5.75
N HIS A 130 1.22 -7.30 -6.96
CA HIS A 130 1.00 -7.97 -8.25
C HIS A 130 2.23 -8.71 -8.80
N LYS A 131 3.41 -8.57 -8.17
CA LYS A 131 4.66 -9.22 -8.62
C LYS A 131 4.87 -10.62 -8.02
N ASP A 132 3.94 -11.12 -7.22
CA ASP A 132 3.88 -12.56 -6.90
C ASP A 132 3.06 -13.37 -7.93
N ALA A 133 2.37 -12.71 -8.87
CA ALA A 133 1.70 -13.36 -10.01
C ALA A 133 2.56 -13.36 -11.30
N ALA A 134 3.67 -12.62 -11.33
CA ALA A 134 4.60 -12.54 -12.47
C ALA A 134 6.01 -13.06 -12.12
N GLY A 135 6.11 -13.90 -11.08
CA GLY A 135 7.36 -14.49 -10.58
C GLY A 135 7.40 -16.01 -10.74
N ALA A 136 6.86 -16.57 -11.82
CA ALA A 136 6.93 -18.01 -12.08
C ALA A 136 6.97 -18.37 -13.58
N THR A 137 7.94 -17.86 -14.33
CA THR A 137 8.44 -18.58 -15.51
C THR A 137 9.96 -18.47 -15.62
N THR A 138 10.59 -19.59 -15.24
CA THR A 138 11.82 -20.18 -15.82
C THR A 138 13.14 -19.43 -15.67
N ALA A 139 13.83 -19.77 -14.58
CA ALA A 139 15.24 -20.10 -14.65
C ALA A 139 15.44 -21.49 -15.30
N ALA A 140 16.64 -21.67 -15.88
CA ALA A 140 17.30 -22.89 -16.34
C ALA A 140 17.03 -23.38 -17.79
N ALA A 141 18.00 -23.15 -18.69
CA ALA A 141 19.01 -24.16 -19.04
C ALA A 141 19.83 -23.74 -20.28
N ALA A 142 21.15 -23.74 -20.17
CA ALA A 142 22.06 -23.87 -21.32
C ALA A 142 22.02 -25.34 -21.83
N PRO A 143 22.38 -25.67 -23.09
CA PRO A 143 23.79 -25.66 -23.50
C PRO A 143 24.08 -25.27 -24.96
N ALA A 144 25.37 -25.13 -25.23
CA ALA A 144 26.01 -24.91 -26.52
C ALA A 144 25.64 -25.91 -27.62
N GLY A 145 25.70 -25.46 -28.88
CA GLY A 145 25.56 -26.28 -30.08
C GLY A 145 26.14 -25.57 -31.30
N ASP A 146 27.25 -26.14 -31.77
CA ASP A 146 28.05 -25.92 -32.97
C ASP A 146 27.28 -25.78 -34.31
N GLY A 147 27.92 -25.16 -35.32
CA GLY A 147 27.63 -25.49 -36.72
C GLY A 147 27.51 -24.33 -37.74
N SER A 148 28.66 -23.91 -38.30
CA SER A 148 28.90 -23.73 -39.74
C SER A 148 27.89 -23.01 -40.67
N GLY A 149 28.12 -21.70 -40.91
CA GLY A 149 28.01 -20.97 -42.21
C GLY A 149 26.68 -20.90 -42.99
N PRO A 150 26.59 -20.14 -44.11
CA PRO A 150 27.58 -19.27 -44.73
C PRO A 150 27.18 -17.78 -44.84
N VAL A 151 28.21 -17.00 -45.20
CA VAL A 151 28.27 -15.58 -45.54
C VAL A 151 27.24 -15.13 -46.59
N SER A 152 26.61 -13.98 -46.37
CA SER A 152 26.12 -13.08 -47.45
C SER A 152 26.15 -11.63 -46.98
N LEU A 153 27.09 -10.85 -47.51
CA LEU A 153 27.02 -9.40 -47.73
C LEU A 153 26.81 -9.20 -49.25
N PRO A 154 26.40 -8.03 -49.82
CA PRO A 154 26.18 -6.70 -49.22
C PRO A 154 24.91 -5.93 -49.71
N GLY A 155 24.62 -4.79 -49.07
CA GLY A 155 24.18 -3.56 -49.77
C GLY A 155 22.69 -3.24 -49.84
N ASN A 156 22.31 -2.06 -49.33
CA ASN A 156 21.37 -1.08 -49.93
C ASN A 156 20.92 -0.05 -48.87
N LEU A 157 21.47 1.16 -48.94
CA LEU A 157 20.87 2.38 -48.41
C LEU A 157 19.85 2.88 -49.43
N GLY A 158 18.59 3.04 -49.04
CA GLY A 158 17.63 3.74 -49.90
C GLY A 158 16.17 3.64 -49.48
N ASP A 159 15.64 4.80 -49.10
CA ASP A 159 14.29 5.29 -49.32
C ASP A 159 13.20 5.19 -48.24
N ALA A 160 12.44 6.28 -48.23
CA ALA A 160 11.49 6.71 -47.24
C ALA A 160 10.04 6.52 -47.72
N ALA A 161 9.12 6.50 -46.75
CA ALA A 161 7.71 6.88 -46.86
C ALA A 161 6.77 6.05 -47.78
N ALA A 162 5.89 5.24 -47.19
CA ALA A 162 4.50 5.63 -46.87
C ALA A 162 3.51 4.44 -46.79
N ALA A 163 2.79 4.41 -45.65
CA ALA A 163 1.37 4.08 -45.44
C ALA A 163 0.80 2.66 -45.69
N SER A 164 0.50 1.98 -44.58
CA SER A 164 -0.78 1.30 -44.19
C SER A 164 -0.46 0.42 -42.98
N GLY A 165 -1.08 0.42 -41.79
CA GLY A 165 -2.40 0.84 -41.35
C GLY A 165 -3.13 -0.39 -40.79
N GLN A 166 -3.03 -0.74 -39.49
CA GLN A 166 -4.05 -1.54 -38.78
C GLN A 166 -3.81 -1.64 -37.25
N ALA A 167 -4.79 -1.13 -36.52
CA ALA A 167 -5.41 -1.53 -35.25
C ALA A 167 -4.68 -2.40 -34.19
N GLY A 168 -4.82 -1.94 -32.95
CA GLY A 168 -4.74 -2.67 -31.68
C GLY A 168 -4.95 -1.69 -30.53
N ALA A 169 -6.13 -1.06 -30.43
CA ALA A 169 -7.20 -1.47 -29.52
C ALA A 169 -6.66 -1.78 -28.11
N SER A 170 -6.51 -0.76 -27.26
CA SER A 170 -7.57 -0.24 -26.38
C SER A 170 -7.85 -1.16 -25.20
N GLY A 171 -7.30 -0.76 -24.05
CA GLY A 171 -8.04 -0.72 -22.79
C GLY A 171 -8.35 -2.05 -22.14
N GLY A 172 -7.34 -2.67 -21.50
CA GLY A 172 -7.57 -3.49 -20.30
C GLY A 172 -7.89 -2.55 -19.14
N GLY A 173 -9.06 -1.93 -19.21
CA GLY A 173 -9.51 -0.90 -18.31
C GLY A 173 -10.16 -1.52 -17.09
N LEU A 174 -10.31 -0.71 -16.05
CA LEU A 174 -11.13 -0.96 -14.87
C LEU A 174 -12.56 -1.47 -15.23
N SER A 175 -12.99 -1.31 -16.49
CA SER A 175 -14.14 -1.94 -17.14
C SER A 175 -14.18 -3.47 -17.06
N ASP A 176 -13.02 -4.16 -17.12
CA ASP A 176 -12.94 -5.63 -17.04
C ASP A 176 -13.08 -6.10 -15.58
N ILE A 177 -12.53 -5.33 -14.64
CA ILE A 177 -12.67 -5.60 -13.20
C ILE A 177 -14.10 -5.29 -12.75
N LEU A 178 -14.68 -4.18 -13.21
CA LEU A 178 -16.09 -3.86 -13.00
C LEU A 178 -16.99 -4.84 -13.78
N GLY A 179 -16.58 -5.33 -14.95
CA GLY A 179 -17.28 -6.37 -15.69
C GLY A 179 -17.29 -7.71 -14.96
N SER A 180 -16.20 -8.06 -14.28
CA SER A 180 -16.08 -9.27 -13.46
C SER A 180 -16.79 -9.16 -12.11
N VAL A 181 -16.88 -7.96 -11.52
CA VAL A 181 -17.50 -7.73 -10.20
C VAL A 181 -18.99 -7.39 -10.31
N LEU A 182 -19.39 -6.66 -11.35
CA LEU A 182 -20.76 -6.15 -11.54
C LEU A 182 -21.52 -6.89 -12.65
N GLY A 183 -20.82 -7.48 -13.61
CA GLY A 183 -21.40 -8.16 -14.76
C GLY A 183 -21.36 -9.68 -14.61
N GLY A 184 -22.20 -10.22 -13.74
CA GLY A 184 -22.47 -11.66 -13.65
C GLY A 184 -22.98 -12.21 -14.99
N GLY A 185 -22.06 -12.68 -15.82
CA GLY A 185 -22.32 -13.33 -17.10
C GLY A 185 -22.79 -14.77 -16.90
N ALA A 186 -23.97 -15.07 -17.44
CA ALA A 186 -24.57 -16.39 -17.49
C ALA A 186 -23.62 -17.45 -18.09
N GLY A 187 -23.32 -18.51 -17.32
CA GLY A 187 -22.50 -19.60 -17.83
C GLY A 187 -22.02 -20.63 -16.81
N GLY A 188 -22.95 -21.25 -16.06
CA GLY A 188 -22.84 -22.65 -15.61
C GLY A 188 -21.63 -23.13 -14.80
N SER A 189 -21.88 -23.28 -13.49
CA SER A 189 -21.47 -24.41 -12.64
C SER A 189 -20.02 -24.49 -12.12
N GLY A 190 -19.82 -24.05 -10.87
CA GLY A 190 -18.79 -24.65 -10.00
C GLY A 190 -18.25 -23.75 -8.89
N SER A 191 -18.88 -23.80 -7.71
CA SER A 191 -18.28 -23.68 -6.37
C SER A 191 -17.19 -22.61 -6.12
N GLY A 192 -17.55 -21.50 -5.49
CA GLY A 192 -16.60 -20.64 -4.78
C GLY A 192 -17.22 -19.29 -4.39
N GLY A 193 -17.57 -19.13 -3.11
CA GLY A 193 -18.30 -17.98 -2.57
C GLY A 193 -17.64 -16.63 -2.88
N GLY A 194 -18.42 -15.72 -3.46
CA GLY A 194 -17.99 -14.37 -3.74
C GLY A 194 -18.09 -13.48 -2.50
N ILE A 195 -17.28 -12.42 -2.49
CA ILE A 195 -17.33 -11.35 -1.47
C ILE A 195 -18.70 -10.64 -1.48
N GLY A 196 -19.43 -10.69 -2.60
CA GLY A 196 -20.80 -10.22 -2.73
C GLY A 196 -21.82 -10.99 -1.86
N ASP A 197 -21.62 -12.30 -1.64
CA ASP A 197 -22.47 -13.09 -0.73
C ASP A 197 -22.15 -12.78 0.75
N ILE A 198 -20.89 -12.47 1.05
CA ILE A 198 -20.45 -12.10 2.41
C ILE A 198 -20.94 -10.70 2.78
N LEU A 199 -20.88 -9.74 1.84
CA LEU A 199 -21.40 -8.40 2.02
C LEU A 199 -22.94 -8.37 1.94
N GLY A 200 -23.55 -9.21 1.10
CA GLY A 200 -25.00 -9.43 1.08
C GLY A 200 -25.51 -10.07 2.38
N GLY A 201 -24.74 -10.98 2.98
CA GLY A 201 -25.07 -11.62 4.26
C GLY A 201 -24.86 -10.74 5.49
N LEU A 202 -23.89 -9.80 5.44
CA LEU A 202 -23.56 -8.93 6.58
C LEU A 202 -24.24 -7.55 6.54
N LEU A 203 -24.49 -7.00 5.35
CA LEU A 203 -25.10 -5.66 5.18
C LEU A 203 -26.55 -5.72 4.65
N GLY A 204 -26.98 -6.85 4.10
CA GLY A 204 -28.31 -7.04 3.50
C GLY A 204 -29.26 -7.87 4.36
N GLY A 205 -29.26 -7.69 5.68
CA GLY A 205 -30.19 -8.37 6.59
C GLY A 205 -31.59 -7.76 6.53
N GLY A 206 -32.44 -8.21 5.59
CA GLY A 206 -33.81 -7.71 5.55
C GLY A 206 -34.74 -8.33 4.50
N ALA A 207 -34.96 -9.66 4.52
CA ALA A 207 -36.27 -10.26 4.25
C ALA A 207 -36.24 -11.80 4.31
N GLY A 208 -36.96 -12.37 5.28
CA GLY A 208 -37.60 -13.68 5.13
C GLY A 208 -36.79 -14.90 5.54
N GLY A 209 -36.85 -15.28 6.82
CA GLY A 209 -36.35 -16.59 7.25
C GLY A 209 -36.43 -16.77 8.76
N SER A 210 -37.60 -17.18 9.24
CA SER A 210 -37.89 -17.55 10.63
C SER A 210 -36.87 -18.51 11.26
N GLY A 211 -36.26 -18.12 12.37
CA GLY A 211 -35.77 -19.08 13.37
C GLY A 211 -34.42 -18.75 14.04
N GLY A 212 -34.47 -18.46 15.34
CA GLY A 212 -33.37 -18.80 16.25
C GLY A 212 -32.50 -17.62 16.69
N GLY A 213 -32.76 -17.12 17.90
CA GLY A 213 -32.08 -16.00 18.54
C GLY A 213 -30.56 -16.12 18.68
N GLY A 214 -29.93 -14.94 18.71
CA GLY A 214 -28.50 -14.77 18.92
C GLY A 214 -28.01 -13.39 18.50
N GLY A 215 -28.82 -12.35 18.72
CA GLY A 215 -28.45 -10.98 18.39
C GLY A 215 -27.61 -10.33 19.48
N ILE A 216 -26.72 -9.42 19.11
CA ILE A 216 -25.91 -8.58 20.01
C ILE A 216 -26.82 -7.75 20.96
N GLY A 217 -28.09 -7.57 20.59
CA GLY A 217 -29.13 -7.00 21.45
C GLY A 217 -29.46 -7.82 22.70
N ASP A 218 -29.32 -9.15 22.68
CA ASP A 218 -29.49 -10.00 23.87
C ASP A 218 -28.31 -9.87 24.84
N ILE A 219 -27.09 -9.65 24.32
CA ILE A 219 -25.88 -9.45 25.12
C ILE A 219 -25.92 -8.08 25.83
N LEU A 220 -26.43 -7.05 25.14
CA LEU A 220 -26.62 -5.72 25.71
C LEU A 220 -27.85 -5.63 26.62
N GLY A 221 -28.89 -6.45 26.37
CA GLY A 221 -30.02 -6.62 27.28
C GLY A 221 -29.67 -7.37 28.57
N GLY A 222 -28.74 -8.33 28.50
CA GLY A 222 -28.31 -9.14 29.64
C GLY A 222 -27.44 -8.40 30.67
N LEU A 223 -26.60 -7.46 30.23
CA LEU A 223 -25.65 -6.79 31.12
C LEU A 223 -26.22 -5.54 31.83
N LEU A 224 -27.26 -4.90 31.29
CA LEU A 224 -27.85 -3.69 31.88
C LEU A 224 -29.21 -3.93 32.60
N GLY A 225 -29.72 -5.17 32.58
CA GLY A 225 -31.05 -5.52 33.13
C GLY A 225 -31.08 -6.13 34.54
N GLY A 226 -29.94 -6.49 35.13
CA GLY A 226 -29.87 -7.30 36.36
C GLY A 226 -29.69 -6.50 37.66
N GLY A 227 -30.57 -5.54 37.95
CA GLY A 227 -30.43 -4.66 39.12
C GLY A 227 -31.75 -4.37 39.83
N LYS A 228 -32.53 -5.39 40.18
CA LYS A 228 -33.64 -5.25 41.15
C LYS A 228 -33.77 -6.48 42.05
N LYS A 229 -33.54 -6.18 43.33
CA LYS A 229 -33.87 -6.91 44.57
C LYS A 229 -32.80 -7.86 45.10
#